data_AF-A0A7X7NQG7-F1
#
_entry.id   AF-A0A7X7NQG7-F1
#
_cell.length_a   1.000
_cell.length_b   1.000
_cell.length_c   1.000
_cell.angle_alpha   90.00
_cell.angle_beta   90.00
_cell.angle_gamma   90.00
#
_symmetry.space_group_name_H-M   'P 1'
#
loop_
_entity.id
_entity.type
_entity.pdbx_description
1 polymer ?
#
loop_
_entity_poly.entity_id
_entity_poly.type
_entity_poly.pdbx_seq_one_letter_code
_entity_poly.pdbx_strand_id
1 'polypeptide(L)' 'MTIDELTAGREAYAAQDWAAAHDHLKRADQTTLDAEDLRALSTTAYLVGDHHAAIEALQQAHSVNLAAGDQRAAARDAQ' A
#
# COMPACT_ATOMS: atom_id res chain seq x y z
N MET A 1 -16.07 5.35 18.18
CA MET A 1 -15.57 5.98 16.94
C MET A 1 -14.63 4.96 16.32
N THR A 2 -15.11 4.21 15.34
CA THR A 2 -14.27 3.26 14.59
C THR A 2 -13.30 4.11 13.78
N ILE A 3 -12.00 3.95 14.03
CA ILE A 3 -10.97 4.60 13.22
C ILE A 3 -11.12 4.05 11.80
N ASP A 4 -11.18 4.94 10.81
CA ASP A 4 -11.04 4.52 9.42
C ASP A 4 -9.56 4.23 9.16
N GLU A 5 -9.22 2.93 9.18
CA GLU A 5 -7.83 2.44 9.06
C GLU A 5 -7.14 2.96 7.80
N LEU A 6 -7.88 3.17 6.69
CA LEU A 6 -7.30 3.70 5.46
C LEU A 6 -6.86 5.17 5.64
N THR A 7 -7.72 6.01 6.21
CA THR A 7 -7.38 7.41 6.50
C THR A 7 -6.22 7.50 7.48
N ALA A 8 -6.25 6.72 8.57
CA ALA A 8 -5.15 6.70 9.54
C ALA A 8 -3.82 6.24 8.92
N GLY A 9 -3.85 5.24 8.03
CA GLY A 9 -2.68 4.77 7.31
C GLY A 9 -2.07 5.83 6.40
N ARG A 10 -2.91 6.59 5.68
CA ARG A 10 -2.47 7.69 4.82
C ARG A 10 -1.87 8.85 5.62
N GLU A 11 -2.48 9.22 6.73
CA GLU A 11 -1.95 10.27 7.62
C GLU A 11 -0.61 9.88 8.22
N ALA A 12 -0.47 8.65 8.71
CA ALA A 12 0.79 8.13 9.24
C ALA A 12 1.87 8.06 8.16
N TYR A 13 1.52 7.66 6.93
CA TYR A 13 2.45 7.63 5.80
C TYR A 13 2.97 9.03 5.47
N ALA A 14 2.08 10.03 5.43
CA ALA A 14 2.45 11.43 5.20
C ALA A 14 3.35 12.00 6.32
N ALA A 15 3.13 11.56 7.57
CA ALA A 15 3.97 11.89 8.71
C ALA A 15 5.29 11.10 8.79
N GLN A 16 5.51 10.16 7.85
CA GLN A 16 6.65 9.24 7.84
C GLN A 16 6.74 8.32 9.07
N ASP A 17 5.64 8.10 9.76
CA ASP A 17 5.54 7.08 10.81
C ASP A 17 5.33 5.71 10.16
N TRP A 18 6.42 5.11 9.69
CA TRP A 18 6.38 3.90 8.86
C TRP A 18 5.74 2.71 9.56
N ALA A 19 5.95 2.57 10.87
CA ALA A 19 5.38 1.49 11.65
C ALA A 19 3.86 1.65 11.75
N ALA A 20 3.38 2.84 12.13
CA ALA A 20 1.94 3.10 12.22
C ALA A 20 1.27 3.02 10.84
N ALA A 21 1.91 3.56 9.80
CA ALA A 21 1.40 3.51 8.43
C ALA A 21 1.25 2.07 7.93
N HIS A 22 2.27 1.23 8.14
CA HIS A 22 2.21 -0.19 7.78
C HIS A 22 1.04 -0.89 8.48
N ASP A 23 0.93 -0.67 9.79
CA ASP A 23 -0.05 -1.32 10.64
C ASP A 23 -1.50 -0.93 10.29
N HIS A 24 -1.75 0.34 9.97
CA HIS A 24 -3.07 0.83 9.56
C HIS A 24 -3.42 0.39 8.13
N LEU A 25 -2.51 0.55 7.16
CA LEU A 25 -2.75 0.13 5.77
C LEU A 25 -2.97 -1.39 5.64
N LYS A 26 -2.31 -2.20 6.48
CA LYS A 26 -2.50 -3.66 6.52
C LYS A 26 -3.85 -4.06 7.15
N ARG A 27 -4.40 -3.25 8.06
CA ARG A 27 -5.72 -3.48 8.70
C ARG A 27 -6.89 -2.93 7.89
N ALA A 28 -6.64 -1.95 7.02
CA ALA A 28 -7.64 -1.42 6.11
C ALA A 28 -8.21 -2.52 5.19
N ASP A 29 -9.45 -2.32 4.73
CA ASP A 29 -10.09 -3.23 3.78
C ASP A 29 -9.30 -3.22 2.47
N GLN A 30 -8.59 -4.33 2.20
CA GLN A 30 -7.70 -4.49 1.05
C GLN A 30 -8.40 -4.29 -0.30
N THR A 31 -9.73 -4.37 -0.36
CA THR A 31 -10.51 -4.10 -1.58
C THR A 31 -10.70 -2.62 -1.87
N THR A 32 -10.43 -1.75 -0.89
CA THR A 32 -10.59 -0.29 -0.98
C THR A 32 -9.29 0.44 -1.28
N LEU A 33 -8.14 -0.23 -1.13
CA LEU A 33 -6.83 0.35 -1.40
C LEU A 33 -6.64 0.51 -2.91
N ASP A 34 -6.27 1.72 -3.32
CA ASP A 34 -5.85 1.97 -4.69
C ASP A 34 -4.37 1.61 -4.91
N ALA A 35 -3.89 1.76 -6.14
CA ALA A 35 -2.50 1.43 -6.46
C ALA A 35 -1.48 2.33 -5.75
N GLU A 36 -1.84 3.53 -5.28
CA GLU A 36 -0.97 4.38 -4.49
C GLU A 36 -0.91 3.93 -3.04
N ASP A 37 -2.05 3.58 -2.44
CA ASP A 37 -2.11 3.00 -1.10
C ASP A 37 -1.33 1.68 -1.03
N LEU A 38 -1.44 0.83 -2.06
CA LEU A 38 -0.69 -0.42 -2.14
C LEU A 38 0.82 -0.19 -2.28
N ARG A 39 1.25 0.83 -3.03
CA ARG A 39 2.66 1.22 -3.08
C ARG A 39 3.15 1.79 -1.73
N ALA A 40 2.32 2.55 -1.03
CA ALA A 40 2.61 3.03 0.32
C ALA A 40 2.74 1.86 1.31
N LEU A 41 1.84 0.87 1.23
CA LEU A 41 1.91 -0.36 2.01
C LEU A 41 3.19 -1.14 1.71
N SER A 42 3.56 -1.28 0.44
CA SER A 42 4.82 -1.93 0.06
C SER A 42 6.04 -1.22 0.65
N THR A 43 6.08 0.11 0.48
CA THR A 43 7.19 0.94 0.96
C THR A 43 7.35 0.81 2.48
N THR A 44 6.25 0.92 3.22
CA THR A 44 6.27 0.83 4.68
C THR A 44 6.64 -0.57 5.15
N ALA A 45 6.12 -1.62 4.50
CA ALA A 45 6.48 -3.01 4.76
C ALA A 45 7.99 -3.26 4.58
N TYR A 46 8.57 -2.74 3.50
CA TYR A 46 10.02 -2.83 3.28
C TYR A 46 10.82 -2.14 4.39
N LEU A 47 10.40 -0.94 4.80
CA LEU A 47 11.09 -0.15 5.82
C LEU A 47 11.02 -0.76 7.22
N VAL A 48 9.96 -1.51 7.55
CA VAL A 48 9.84 -2.23 8.82
C VAL A 48 10.40 -3.66 8.76
N GLY A 49 10.89 -4.10 7.61
CA GLY A 49 11.51 -5.42 7.40
C GLY A 49 10.54 -6.56 7.03
N ASP A 50 9.27 -6.26 6.77
CA ASP A 50 8.29 -7.23 6.26
C ASP A 50 8.39 -7.32 4.72
N HIS A 51 9.50 -7.88 4.23
CA HIS A 51 9.78 -7.96 2.79
C HIS A 51 8.76 -8.80 2.01
N HIS A 52 8.10 -9.76 2.66
CA HIS A 52 7.06 -10.56 2.02
C HIS A 52 5.83 -9.70 1.70
N ALA A 53 5.32 -8.98 2.70
CA ALA A 53 4.21 -8.05 2.50
C ALA A 53 4.56 -6.94 1.51
N ALA A 54 5.84 -6.53 1.46
CA ALA A 54 6.29 -5.53 0.49
C ALA A 54 6.11 -6.00 -0.96
N ILE A 55 6.43 -7.26 -1.26
CA ILE A 55 6.31 -7.84 -2.61
C ILE A 55 4.83 -8.06 -2.95
N GLU A 56 4.04 -8.62 -2.02
CA GLU A 56 2.61 -8.86 -2.22
C GLU A 56 1.86 -7.56 -2.56
N ALA A 57 2.14 -6.48 -1.84
CA ALA A 57 1.51 -5.20 -2.07
C ALA A 57 1.85 -4.61 -3.46
N LEU A 58 3.08 -4.81 -3.97
CA LEU A 58 3.45 -4.37 -5.33
C LEU A 58 2.75 -5.20 -6.41
N GLN A 59 2.64 -6.51 -6.22
CA GLN A 59 1.91 -7.37 -7.15
C GLN A 59 0.43 -6.98 -7.23
N GLN A 60 -0.15 -6.58 -6.11
CA GLN A 60 -1.52 -6.07 -6.07
C GLN A 60 -1.62 -4.70 -6.76
N ALA A 61 -0.69 -3.78 -6.52
CA ALA A 61 -0.66 -2.47 -7.19
C ALA A 61 -0.55 -2.61 -8.72
N HIS A 62 0.33 -3.52 -9.17
CA HIS A 62 0.47 -3.89 -10.57
C HIS A 62 -0.86 -4.37 -11.17
N SER A 63 -1.55 -5.28 -10.47
CA SER A 63 -2.82 -5.83 -10.92
C SER A 63 -3.93 -4.76 -11.02
N VAL A 64 -4.00 -3.85 -10.04
CA VAL A 64 -4.93 -2.70 -10.06
C VAL A 64 -4.64 -1.79 -11.25
N ASN A 65 -3.38 -1.44 -11.49
CA ASN A 65 -2.99 -0.58 -12.61
C ASN A 65 -3.24 -1.24 -13.97
N LEU A 66 -3.04 -2.56 -14.10
CA LEU A 66 -3.41 -3.30 -15.31
C LEU A 66 -4.91 -3.29 -15.55
N ALA A 67 -5.72 -3.51 -14.51
CA ALA A 67 -7.18 -3.47 -14.62
C ALA A 67 -7.68 -2.07 -15.02
N ALA A 68 -7.00 -1.01 -14.60
CA ALA A 68 -7.27 0.38 -15.00
C ALA A 68 -6.75 0.75 -16.40
N GLY A 69 -5.98 -0.13 -17.06
CA GLY A 69 -5.40 0.11 -18.38
C GLY A 69 -4.17 1.04 -18.37
N ASP A 70 -3.66 1.43 -17.20
CA ASP A 70 -2.44 2.25 -17.10
C ASP A 70 -1.19 1.35 -17.10
N GLN A 71 -0.78 0.94 -18.30
CA GLN A 71 0.40 0.11 -18.49
C GLN A 71 1.69 0.76 -17.98
N ARG A 72 1.78 2.10 -17.96
CA ARG A 72 2.97 2.80 -17.45
C ARG A 72 3.02 2.72 -15.94
N ALA A 73 1.89 2.88 -15.26
CA ALA A 73 1.79 2.69 -13.82
C ALA A 73 2.09 1.23 -13.45
N ALA A 74 1.47 0.27 -14.15
CA ALA A 74 1.71 -1.15 -13.91
C ALA A 74 3.19 -1.54 -14.07
N ALA A 75 3.90 -1.02 -15.08
CA ALA A 75 5.32 -1.30 -15.27
C ALA A 75 6.22 -0.81 -14.12
N ARG A 76 5.80 0.19 -13.35
CA ARG A 76 6.56 0.67 -12.17
C ARG A 76 6.47 -0.29 -10.98
N ASP A 77 5.39 -1.07 -10.93
CA ASP A 77 5.10 -2.01 -9.85
C ASP A 77 5.53 -3.44 -10.19
N ALA A 78 6.01 -3.67 -11.41
CA ALA A 78 6.51 -4.97 -11.84
C ALA A 78 7.86 -5.25 -11.16
N GLN A 79 7.84 -6.05 -10.09
CA GLN A 79 9.01 -6.61 -9.40
C GLN A 79 9.03 -8.13 -9.47
#